data_AF-A0A3C1CHB5-F1
#
_entry.id   AF-A0A3C1CHB5-F1
#
_cell.length_a   1.000
_cell.length_b   1.000
_cell.length_c   1.000
_cell.angle_alpha   90.00
_cell.angle_beta   90.00
_cell.angle_gamma   90.00
#
_symmetry.space_group_name_H-M   'P 1'
#
loop_
_entity.id
_entity.type
_entity.pdbx_description
1 polymer ?
#
loop_
_entity_poly.entity_id
_entity_poly.type
_entity_poly.pdbx_seq_one_letter_code
_entity_poly.pdbx_strand_id
1 'polypeptide(L)' 'AGSDAKLEIGIEAMDVYLVLGGTGTVTVALNGAPSRTIAVSGVPGLYTLVSAPSVTAGTLELSFTPGVQAYDFTFG' A
#
# COMPACT_ATOMS: atom_id res chain seq x y z
N ALA A 1 3.81 9.79 7.77
CA ALA A 1 4.37 10.20 6.46
C ALA A 1 4.52 11.72 6.43
N GLY A 2 5.60 12.21 5.83
CA GLY A 2 5.81 13.64 5.50
C GLY A 2 5.51 13.92 4.02
N SER A 3 5.88 15.11 3.53
CA SER A 3 5.80 15.45 2.10
C SER A 3 6.62 14.48 1.26
N ASP A 4 6.08 14.07 0.11
CA ASP A 4 6.73 13.18 -0.87
C ASP A 4 7.21 11.84 -0.31
N ALA A 5 6.58 11.35 0.77
CA ALA A 5 6.94 10.06 1.35
C ALA A 5 6.59 8.91 0.40
N LYS A 6 7.58 8.05 0.14
CA LYS A 6 7.46 6.89 -0.74
C LYS A 6 7.99 5.62 -0.07
N LEU A 7 7.45 4.48 -0.49
CA LEU A 7 7.95 3.16 -0.12
C LEU A 7 7.91 2.25 -1.34
N GLU A 8 8.97 1.48 -1.54
CA GLU A 8 9.06 0.47 -2.60
C GLU A 8 9.40 -0.87 -1.96
N ILE A 9 8.69 -1.93 -2.35
CA ILE A 9 8.90 -3.28 -1.84
C ILE A 9 8.72 -4.31 -2.95
N GLY A 10 9.66 -5.25 -3.03
CA GLY A 10 9.50 -6.45 -3.85
C GLY A 10 8.53 -7.42 -3.18
N ILE A 11 7.54 -7.90 -3.93
CA ILE A 11 6.53 -8.85 -3.46
C ILE A 11 6.54 -10.12 -4.29
N GLU A 12 6.11 -11.22 -3.67
CA GLU A 12 5.75 -12.49 -4.30
C GLU A 12 4.59 -13.10 -3.50
N ALA A 13 3.35 -12.74 -3.86
CA ALA A 13 2.13 -13.12 -3.12
C ALA A 13 0.88 -13.03 -4.01
N MET A 14 -0.23 -13.64 -3.59
CA MET A 14 -1.55 -13.43 -4.22
C MET A 14 -2.20 -12.16 -3.67
N ASP A 15 -2.16 -12.02 -2.35
CA ASP A 15 -2.70 -10.88 -1.63
C ASP A 15 -1.60 -10.16 -0.85
N VAL A 16 -1.61 -8.83 -0.93
CA VAL A 16 -0.72 -7.97 -0.16
C VAL A 16 -1.56 -6.97 0.59
N TYR A 17 -1.34 -6.86 1.90
CA TYR A 17 -2.02 -5.93 2.76
C TYR A 17 -1.03 -5.04 3.50
N LEU A 18 -1.50 -3.86 3.90
CA LEU A 18 -0.76 -2.96 4.77
C LEU A 18 -1.71 -2.41 5.83
N VAL A 19 -1.31 -2.49 7.09
CA VAL A 19 -2.02 -1.79 8.16
C VAL A 19 -1.69 -0.31 8.08
N LEU A 20 -2.73 0.51 7.89
CA LEU A 20 -2.62 1.96 7.76
C LEU A 20 -3.52 2.64 8.80
N GLY A 21 -3.03 3.76 9.34
CA GLY A 21 -3.79 4.63 10.22
C GLY A 21 -3.57 6.12 9.92
N GLY A 22 -4.26 6.99 10.65
CA GLY A 22 -4.21 8.44 10.43
C GLY A 22 -5.20 8.90 9.37
N THR A 23 -4.90 10.01 8.70
CA THR A 23 -5.78 10.62 7.70
C THR A 23 -4.97 11.02 6.47
N GLY A 24 -5.44 10.63 5.29
CA GLY A 24 -4.78 10.93 4.03
C GLY A 24 -5.10 9.92 2.94
N THR A 25 -4.20 9.77 1.97
CA THR A 25 -4.31 8.76 0.91
C THR A 25 -3.00 8.04 0.68
N VAL A 26 -3.11 6.81 0.17
CA VAL A 26 -2.00 6.03 -0.37
C VAL A 26 -2.27 5.75 -1.84
N THR A 27 -1.33 6.15 -2.70
CA THR A 27 -1.32 5.77 -4.11
C THR A 27 -0.50 4.49 -4.25
N VAL A 28 -1.05 3.49 -4.93
CA VAL A 28 -0.49 2.14 -5.08
C VAL A 28 -0.29 1.84 -6.55
N ALA A 29 0.91 1.42 -6.95
CA ALA A 29 1.22 0.91 -8.28
C ALA A 29 2.03 -0.38 -8.19
N LEU A 30 1.75 -1.34 -9.07
CA LEU A 30 2.51 -2.58 -9.18
C LEU A 30 3.20 -2.59 -10.55
N ASN A 31 4.53 -2.71 -10.57
CA ASN A 31 5.33 -2.73 -11.80
C ASN A 31 5.07 -1.53 -12.72
N GLY A 32 4.87 -0.34 -12.16
CA GLY A 32 4.57 0.89 -12.93
C GLY A 32 3.21 0.89 -13.64
N ALA A 33 2.32 -0.07 -13.35
CA ALA A 33 0.95 -0.10 -13.86
C ALA A 33 0.15 1.13 -13.37
N PRO A 34 -0.99 1.46 -14.03
CA PRO A 34 -1.86 2.53 -13.58
C PRO A 34 -2.16 2.43 -12.09
N SER A 35 -1.92 3.53 -11.39
CA SER A 35 -2.04 3.55 -9.94
C SER A 35 -3.49 3.61 -9.49
N ARG A 36 -3.75 3.10 -8.28
CA ARG A 36 -5.01 3.28 -7.58
C ARG A 36 -4.78 4.01 -6.26
N THR A 37 -5.74 4.83 -5.87
CA THR A 37 -5.70 5.59 -4.62
C THR A 37 -6.60 4.96 -3.58
N ILE A 38 -6.07 4.78 -2.37
CA ILE A 38 -6.77 4.29 -1.19
C ILE A 38 -6.90 5.44 -0.20
N ALA A 39 -8.12 5.74 0.24
CA ALA A 39 -8.35 6.69 1.33
C ALA A 39 -8.07 6.02 2.68
N VAL A 40 -7.32 6.72 3.54
CA VAL A 40 -7.01 6.29 4.91
C VAL A 40 -7.66 7.28 5.86
N SER A 41 -8.38 6.77 6.85
CA SER A 41 -9.01 7.59 7.87
C SER A 41 -9.18 6.84 9.18
N GLY A 42 -8.90 7.51 10.29
CA GLY A 42 -9.21 7.03 11.63
C GLY A 42 -8.14 6.12 12.24
N VAL A 43 -8.60 5.15 13.03
CA VAL A 43 -7.74 4.20 13.73
C VAL A 43 -7.06 3.23 12.76
N PRO A 44 -5.90 2.65 13.11
CA PRO A 44 -5.21 1.68 12.26
C PRO A 44 -6.11 0.51 11.86
N GLY A 45 -6.10 0.15 10.58
CA GLY A 45 -6.87 -0.96 10.01
C GLY A 45 -6.15 -1.59 8.82
N LEU A 46 -6.61 -2.77 8.40
CA LEU A 46 -6.01 -3.55 7.32
C LEU A 46 -6.53 -3.07 5.95
N TYR A 47 -5.62 -2.71 5.04
CA TYR A 47 -5.95 -2.30 3.68
C TYR A 47 -5.32 -3.26 2.66
N THR A 48 -6.13 -3.79 1.76
CA THR A 48 -5.64 -4.55 0.60
C THR A 48 -4.93 -3.60 -0.35
N LEU A 49 -3.71 -3.96 -0.76
CA LEU A 49 -2.88 -3.27 -1.76
C LEU A 49 -2.85 -4.03 -3.09
N VAL A 50 -2.75 -5.35 -3.02
CA VAL A 50 -2.85 -6.27 -4.17
C VAL A 50 -3.83 -7.37 -3.82
N SER A 51 -4.64 -7.77 -4.79
CA SER A 51 -5.41 -9.01 -4.75
C SER A 51 -5.45 -9.58 -6.16
N ALA A 52 -4.85 -10.75 -6.34
CA ALA A 52 -4.63 -11.38 -7.63
C ALA A 52 -5.16 -12.82 -7.64
N PRO A 53 -5.57 -13.36 -8.81
CA PRO A 53 -6.08 -14.73 -8.91
C PRO A 53 -4.98 -15.80 -8.78
N SER A 54 -3.70 -15.41 -8.80
CA SER A 54 -2.53 -16.28 -8.68
C SER A 54 -1.35 -15.50 -8.12
N VAL A 55 -0.30 -16.20 -7.64
CA VAL A 55 0.90 -15.57 -7.08
C VAL A 55 1.49 -14.62 -8.11
N THR A 56 1.70 -13.38 -7.70
CA THR A 56 2.25 -12.32 -8.53
C THR A 56 3.53 -11.81 -7.90
N ALA A 57 4.57 -11.68 -8.73
CA ALA A 57 5.83 -11.06 -8.34
C ALA A 57 5.96 -9.67 -8.97
N GLY A 58 6.59 -8.75 -8.25
CA GLY A 58 6.83 -7.41 -8.76
C GLY A 58 7.27 -6.41 -7.70
N THR A 59 7.50 -5.17 -8.13
CA THR A 59 7.75 -4.05 -7.24
C THR A 59 6.45 -3.30 -6.99
N LEU A 60 6.04 -3.26 -5.72
CA LEU A 60 4.94 -2.44 -5.25
C LEU A 60 5.47 -1.06 -4.84
N GLU A 61 4.98 -0.02 -5.49
CA GLU A 61 5.33 1.37 -5.24
C GLU A 61 4.17 2.07 -4.52
N LEU A 62 4.47 2.68 -3.38
CA LEU A 62 3.51 3.38 -2.54
C LEU A 62 3.93 4.84 -2.37
N SER A 63 2.99 5.76 -2.57
CA SER A 63 3.15 7.18 -2.25
C SER A 63 2.11 7.61 -1.23
N PHE A 64 2.55 8.25 -0.15
CA PHE A 64 1.70 8.58 0.99
C PHE A 64 1.55 10.09 1.10
N THR A 65 0.33 10.57 1.35
CA THR A 65 0.16 11.97 1.76
C THR A 65 0.64 12.17 3.19
N PRO A 66 1.00 13.40 3.58
CA PRO A 66 1.27 13.73 4.98
C PRO A 66 0.13 13.27 5.90
N GLY A 67 0.48 12.76 7.09
CA GLY A 67 -0.49 12.30 8.11
C GLY A 67 -0.80 10.79 8.09
N VAL A 68 -0.47 10.07 7.01
CA VAL A 68 -0.63 8.61 6.96
C VAL A 68 0.45 7.90 7.79
N GLN A 69 0.05 6.86 8.52
CA GLN A 69 0.91 5.98 9.30
C GLN A 69 0.82 4.57 8.72
N ALA A 70 1.95 3.88 8.56
CA ALA A 70 2.05 2.52 8.04
C ALA A 70 2.80 1.66 9.06
N TYR A 71 2.29 0.45 9.35
CA TYR A 71 2.78 -0.37 10.47
C TYR A 71 3.39 -1.69 10.01
N ASP A 72 2.57 -2.57 9.43
CA ASP A 72 2.96 -3.93 9.05
C ASP A 72 2.39 -4.32 7.69
N PHE A 73 3.25 -4.95 6.88
CA PHE A 73 2.82 -5.70 5.71
C PHE A 73 2.44 -7.12 6.10
N THR A 74 1.37 -7.61 5.51
CA THR A 74 0.97 -9.02 5.58
C THR A 74 0.67 -9.54 4.19
N PHE A 75 0.85 -10.85 4.00
CA PHE A 75 0.85 -11.50 2.70
C PHE A 75 0.01 -12.79 2.74
N GLY A 76 -0.66 -13.09 1.64
CA GLY A 76 -1.51 -14.27 1.43
C GLY A 76 -1.29 -14.92 0.08
#